data_AF-A0A5F2G5X2-F1
#
_entry.id   AF-A0A5F2G5X2-F1
#
_cell.length_a   1.000
_cell.length_b   1.000
_cell.length_c   1.000
_cell.angle_alpha   90.00
_cell.angle_beta   90.00
_cell.angle_gamma   90.00
#
_symmetry.space_group_name_H-M   'P 1'
#
loop_
_entity.id
_entity.type
_entity.pdbx_description
1 polymer ?
#
loop_
_entity_poly.entity_id
_entity_poly.type
_entity_poly.pdbx_seq_one_letter_code
_entity_poly.pdbx_strand_id
1 'polypeptide(L)'
;LSLDTVPCPDPYVERLLDGVAFLAARTRLKVDAERSRFSRAVLDVLYPDLVTPAPATAMAVLKPGQQVQSMTAGHAVARGTRLVSSLRPGLSTRSTFTTAQAVTLWPIAITSVSYYQDRSGLAAAGIGPVGGVRGEAALRVALARTGKGKLSELSLDRLDLYFAGRAKAPLLFDAIFGACSAV
;
A
#
# COMPACT_ATOMS: atom_id res chain seq x y z
N LEU A 1 4.68 8.99 -50.49
CA LEU A 1 3.53 8.41 -51.20
C LEU A 1 2.37 9.37 -50.98
N SER A 2 1.98 10.16 -51.99
CA SER A 2 0.77 10.99 -51.88
C SER A 2 -0.40 10.16 -52.40
N LEU A 3 -1.44 10.00 -51.58
CA LEU A 3 -2.62 9.22 -51.94
C LEU A 3 -3.53 9.95 -52.96
N ASP A 4 -3.27 11.24 -53.19
CA ASP A 4 -4.13 12.09 -54.02
C ASP A 4 -3.55 12.35 -55.43
N THR A 5 -2.33 11.88 -55.72
CA THR A 5 -1.60 12.31 -56.95
C THR A 5 -1.81 11.41 -58.17
N VAL A 6 -2.35 10.20 -58.01
CA VAL A 6 -2.64 9.29 -59.14
C VAL A 6 -4.01 8.65 -58.90
N PRO A 7 -5.09 9.13 -59.55
CA PRO A 7 -6.41 8.53 -59.40
C PRO A 7 -6.42 7.11 -59.97
N CYS A 8 -7.00 6.16 -59.23
CA CYS A 8 -7.25 4.82 -59.74
C CYS A 8 -8.22 4.91 -60.93
N PRO A 9 -7.95 4.24 -62.08
CA PRO A 9 -8.82 4.33 -63.25
C PRO A 9 -10.24 3.76 -63.01
N ASP A 10 -10.39 2.86 -62.04
CA ASP A 10 -11.67 2.24 -61.69
C ASP A 10 -11.91 2.28 -60.17
N PRO A 11 -12.87 3.10 -59.69
CA PRO A 11 -13.18 3.21 -58.27
C PRO A 11 -13.72 1.92 -57.64
N TYR A 12 -14.24 0.97 -58.44
CA TYR A 12 -14.67 -0.32 -57.93
C TYR A 12 -13.49 -1.23 -57.61
N VAL A 13 -12.42 -1.17 -58.40
CA VAL A 13 -11.17 -1.92 -58.15
C VAL A 13 -10.46 -1.37 -56.92
N GLU A 14 -10.38 -0.04 -56.77
CA GLU A 14 -9.82 0.60 -55.58
C GLU A 14 -10.54 0.15 -54.30
N ARG A 15 -11.87 0.24 -54.28
CA ARG A 15 -12.69 -0.21 -53.14
C ARG A 15 -12.60 -1.71 -52.89
N LEU A 16 -12.45 -2.52 -53.94
CA LEU A 16 -12.24 -3.97 -53.82
C LEU A 16 -10.89 -4.26 -53.16
N LEU A 17 -9.80 -3.61 -53.62
CA LEU A 17 -8.46 -3.79 -53.07
C LEU A 17 -8.38 -3.31 -51.62
N ASP A 18 -9.01 -2.18 -51.29
CA ASP A 18 -9.14 -1.70 -49.90
C ASP A 18 -9.90 -2.71 -49.05
N GLY A 19 -11.04 -3.21 -49.53
CA GLY A 19 -11.83 -4.23 -48.84
C GLY A 19 -11.03 -5.51 -48.55
N VAL A 20 -10.27 -5.98 -49.55
CA VAL A 20 -9.38 -7.15 -49.40
C VAL A 20 -8.24 -6.85 -48.42
N ALA A 21 -7.63 -5.66 -48.48
CA ALA A 21 -6.58 -5.24 -47.56
C ALA A 21 -7.09 -5.19 -46.11
N PHE A 22 -8.29 -4.64 -45.87
CA PHE A 22 -8.92 -4.64 -44.54
C PHE A 22 -9.27 -6.05 -44.05
N LEU A 23 -9.77 -6.93 -44.91
CA LEU A 23 -10.04 -8.32 -44.55
C LEU A 23 -8.77 -9.08 -44.20
N ALA A 24 -7.70 -8.92 -44.97
CA ALA A 24 -6.40 -9.51 -44.72
C ALA A 24 -5.80 -8.99 -43.40
N ALA A 25 -5.83 -7.67 -43.18
CA ALA A 25 -5.37 -7.04 -41.95
C ALA A 25 -6.15 -7.54 -40.73
N ARG A 26 -7.49 -7.65 -40.82
CA ARG A 26 -8.33 -8.17 -39.73
C ARG A 26 -8.02 -9.64 -39.43
N THR A 27 -7.79 -10.46 -40.46
CA THR A 27 -7.45 -11.88 -40.28
C THR A 27 -6.10 -12.01 -39.61
N ARG A 28 -5.10 -11.25 -40.05
CA ARG A 28 -3.77 -11.23 -39.43
C ARG A 28 -3.83 -10.75 -37.98
N LEU A 29 -4.58 -9.68 -37.70
CA LEU A 29 -4.79 -9.18 -36.34
C LEU A 29 -5.41 -10.25 -35.42
N LYS A 30 -6.38 -11.03 -35.91
CA LYS A 30 -6.96 -12.14 -35.15
C LYS A 30 -5.96 -13.25 -34.87
N VAL A 31 -5.17 -13.66 -35.87
CA VAL A 31 -4.13 -14.70 -35.70
C VAL A 31 -3.05 -14.23 -34.72
N ASP A 32 -2.62 -12.98 -34.81
CA ASP A 32 -1.64 -12.40 -33.89
C ASP A 32 -2.18 -12.31 -32.46
N ALA A 33 -3.48 -12.01 -32.28
CA ALA A 33 -4.13 -12.01 -30.97
C ALA A 33 -4.21 -13.40 -30.33
N GLU A 34 -4.37 -14.48 -31.12
CA GLU A 34 -4.39 -15.86 -30.59
C GLU A 34 -3.06 -16.27 -29.96
N ARG A 35 -1.93 -15.75 -30.43
CA ARG A 35 -0.62 -16.01 -29.81
C ARG A 35 -0.57 -15.49 -28.37
N SER A 36 -1.10 -14.29 -28.11
CA SER A 36 -1.17 -13.72 -26.76
C SER A 36 -2.11 -14.53 -25.85
N ARG A 37 -3.26 -14.96 -26.38
CA ARG A 37 -4.23 -15.79 -25.66
C ARG A 37 -3.64 -17.13 -25.26
N PHE A 38 -2.95 -17.80 -26.18
CA PHE A 38 -2.28 -19.06 -25.90
C PHE A 38 -1.25 -18.92 -24.79
N SER A 39 -0.33 -17.96 -24.89
CA SER A 39 0.67 -17.71 -23.84
C SER A 39 0.02 -17.41 -22.48
N ARG A 40 -1.06 -16.63 -22.47
CA ARG A 40 -1.83 -16.36 -21.25
C ARG A 40 -2.46 -17.62 -20.67
N ALA A 41 -3.10 -18.45 -21.49
CA ALA A 41 -3.72 -19.69 -21.03
C ALA A 41 -2.69 -20.66 -20.40
N VAL A 42 -1.49 -20.75 -20.97
CA VAL A 42 -0.39 -21.52 -20.37
C VAL A 42 0.01 -20.94 -19.00
N LEU A 43 0.12 -19.62 -18.88
CA LEU A 43 0.43 -18.96 -17.61
C LEU A 43 -0.69 -19.09 -16.57
N ASP A 44 -1.96 -19.05 -16.98
CA ASP A 44 -3.10 -19.23 -16.08
C ASP A 44 -3.09 -20.63 -15.43
N VAL A 45 -2.58 -21.65 -16.13
CA VAL A 45 -2.45 -23.01 -15.60
C VAL A 45 -1.21 -23.19 -14.72
N LEU A 46 -0.06 -22.67 -15.15
CA LEU A 46 1.22 -22.90 -14.47
C LEU A 46 1.47 -21.92 -13.31
N TYR A 47 1.04 -20.66 -13.46
CA TYR A 47 1.32 -19.55 -12.55
C TYR A 47 0.11 -18.60 -12.41
N PRO A 48 -1.03 -19.06 -11.88
CA PRO A 48 -2.25 -18.26 -11.80
C PRO A 48 -2.07 -16.94 -11.04
N ASP A 49 -1.19 -16.92 -10.03
CA ASP A 49 -0.93 -15.73 -9.20
C ASP A 49 -0.25 -14.59 -9.97
N LEU A 50 0.42 -14.86 -11.10
CA LEU A 50 1.11 -13.84 -11.91
C LEU A 50 0.17 -13.12 -12.88
N VAL A 51 -0.95 -13.74 -13.23
CA VAL A 51 -1.86 -13.26 -14.27
C VAL A 51 -3.19 -12.76 -13.68
N THR A 52 -3.48 -13.16 -12.45
CA THR A 52 -4.67 -12.71 -11.71
C THR A 52 -4.54 -11.22 -11.36
N PRO A 53 -5.57 -10.39 -11.65
CA PRO A 53 -5.53 -8.98 -11.27
C PRO A 53 -5.46 -8.84 -9.75
N ALA A 54 -4.53 -8.00 -9.29
CA ALA A 54 -4.42 -7.70 -7.87
C ALA A 54 -5.71 -7.02 -7.38
N PRO A 55 -6.29 -7.46 -6.25
CA PRO A 55 -7.45 -6.80 -5.69
C PRO A 55 -7.10 -5.37 -5.26
N ALA A 56 -8.12 -4.52 -5.16
CA ALA A 56 -7.93 -3.20 -4.58
C ALA A 56 -7.48 -3.35 -3.11
N THR A 57 -6.36 -2.72 -2.77
CA THR A 57 -5.82 -2.67 -1.40
C THR A 57 -5.76 -1.23 -0.93
N ALA A 58 -5.98 -1.03 0.37
CA ALA A 58 -5.94 0.28 0.99
C ALA A 58 -5.44 0.17 2.43
N MET A 59 -4.90 1.28 2.93
CA MET A 59 -4.53 1.42 4.34
C MET A 59 -5.65 2.15 5.06
N ALA A 60 -6.10 1.57 6.18
CA ALA A 60 -7.11 2.17 7.04
C ALA A 60 -6.51 2.47 8.41
N VAL A 61 -6.82 3.66 8.96
CA VAL A 61 -6.47 4.03 10.33
C VAL A 61 -7.70 3.84 11.20
N LEU A 62 -7.61 2.91 12.15
CA LEU A 62 -8.65 2.65 13.13
C LEU A 62 -8.36 3.49 14.37
N LYS A 63 -9.26 4.42 14.70
CA LYS A 63 -9.13 5.25 15.90
C LYS A 63 -9.91 4.61 17.05
N PRO A 64 -9.33 4.47 18.25
CA PRO A 64 -10.05 3.94 19.42
C PRO A 64 -11.25 4.83 19.76
N GLY A 65 -12.44 4.23 19.87
CA GLY A 65 -13.63 4.91 20.39
C GLY A 65 -13.56 5.10 21.91
N GLN A 66 -14.51 5.85 22.49
CA GLN A 66 -14.55 6.14 23.93
C GLN A 66 -14.52 4.89 24.81
N GLN A 67 -15.19 3.81 24.40
CA GLN A 67 -15.19 2.55 25.16
C GLN A 67 -13.80 1.92 25.26
N VAL A 68 -13.01 1.98 24.18
CA VAL A 68 -11.63 1.44 24.19
C VAL A 68 -10.71 2.30 25.07
N GLN A 69 -11.04 3.59 25.27
CA GLN A 69 -10.25 4.49 26.11
C GLN A 69 -10.19 4.09 27.58
N SER A 70 -11.20 3.37 28.08
CA SER A 70 -11.22 2.83 29.45
C SER A 70 -10.66 1.41 29.56
N MET A 71 -10.42 0.71 28.45
CA MET A 71 -9.94 -0.68 28.46
C MET A 71 -8.43 -0.75 28.65
N THR A 72 -8.00 -1.34 29.77
CA THR A 72 -6.57 -1.59 30.05
C THR A 72 -5.98 -2.71 29.19
N ALA A 73 -6.82 -3.66 28.77
CA ALA A 73 -6.43 -4.79 27.89
C ALA A 73 -6.44 -4.45 26.39
N GLY A 74 -6.83 -3.22 26.02
CA GLY A 74 -7.06 -2.84 24.63
C GLY A 74 -8.25 -3.57 24.00
N HIS A 75 -8.49 -3.32 22.70
CA HIS A 75 -9.53 -3.98 21.93
C HIS A 75 -8.96 -4.63 20.68
N ALA A 76 -9.04 -5.96 20.60
CA ALA A 76 -8.56 -6.72 19.45
C ALA A 76 -9.57 -6.68 18.30
N VAL A 77 -9.16 -6.09 17.18
CA VAL A 77 -9.87 -6.17 15.90
C VAL A 77 -9.35 -7.38 15.16
N ALA A 78 -10.21 -8.37 14.91
CA ALA A 78 -9.83 -9.61 14.27
C ALA A 78 -9.39 -9.40 12.81
N ARG A 79 -8.59 -10.34 12.30
CA ARG A 79 -8.36 -10.45 10.85
C ARG A 79 -9.68 -10.77 10.15
N GLY A 80 -9.91 -10.19 8.97
CA GLY A 80 -11.13 -10.39 8.21
C GLY A 80 -12.28 -9.47 8.62
N THR A 81 -12.08 -8.57 9.59
CA THR A 81 -13.07 -7.56 9.95
C THR A 81 -13.42 -6.71 8.74
N ARG A 82 -14.72 -6.62 8.45
CA ARG A 82 -15.25 -5.96 7.27
C ARG A 82 -15.23 -4.44 7.44
N LEU A 83 -14.69 -3.74 6.44
CA LEU A 83 -14.69 -2.28 6.33
C LEU A 83 -15.46 -1.90 5.07
N VAL A 84 -16.58 -1.19 5.22
CA VAL A 84 -17.46 -0.80 4.11
C VAL A 84 -17.25 0.68 3.82
N SER A 85 -16.96 1.02 2.57
CA SER A 85 -16.83 2.41 2.15
C SER A 85 -18.17 3.14 2.18
N SER A 86 -18.12 4.48 2.23
CA SER A 86 -19.28 5.29 1.87
C SER A 86 -19.64 5.07 0.38
N LEU A 87 -20.91 5.28 0.05
CA LEU A 87 -21.36 5.31 -1.35
C LEU A 87 -20.85 6.60 -1.99
N ARG A 88 -20.16 6.48 -3.13
CA ARG A 88 -19.68 7.65 -3.89
C ARG A 88 -20.72 8.05 -4.94
N PRO A 89 -20.87 9.34 -5.26
CA PRO A 89 -21.73 9.79 -6.36
C PRO A 89 -21.35 9.08 -7.67
N GLY A 90 -22.34 8.59 -8.41
CA GLY A 90 -22.14 7.87 -9.68
C GLY A 90 -21.83 6.37 -9.54
N LEU A 91 -21.66 5.83 -8.33
CA LEU A 91 -21.50 4.39 -8.10
C LEU A 91 -22.75 3.81 -7.47
N SER A 92 -23.18 2.63 -7.95
CA SER A 92 -24.33 1.89 -7.42
C SER A 92 -23.97 0.93 -6.28
N THR A 93 -22.68 0.64 -6.09
CA THR A 93 -22.21 -0.37 -5.13
C THR A 93 -21.13 0.22 -4.20
N ARG A 94 -21.17 -0.16 -2.92
CA ARG A 94 -20.13 0.19 -1.94
C ARG A 94 -18.97 -0.79 -2.02
N SER A 95 -17.74 -0.28 -1.97
CA SER A 95 -16.56 -1.13 -1.86
C SER A 95 -16.49 -1.73 -0.46
N THR A 96 -16.21 -3.03 -0.39
CA THR A 96 -16.02 -3.75 0.86
C THR A 96 -14.59 -4.27 0.92
N PHE A 97 -13.89 -3.94 1.99
CA PHE A 97 -12.55 -4.41 2.30
C PHE A 97 -12.60 -5.28 3.57
N THR A 98 -11.55 -6.05 3.78
CA THR A 98 -11.35 -6.82 5.02
C THR A 98 -9.96 -6.55 5.58
N THR A 99 -9.84 -6.48 6.89
CA THR A 99 -8.53 -6.37 7.56
C THR A 99 -7.65 -7.57 7.20
N ALA A 100 -6.41 -7.31 6.77
CA ALA A 100 -5.47 -8.36 6.37
C ALA A 100 -4.80 -9.06 7.57
N GLN A 101 -4.85 -8.44 8.75
CA GLN A 101 -4.27 -8.92 10.00
C GLN A 101 -5.14 -8.51 11.19
N ALA A 102 -4.93 -9.18 12.33
CA ALA A 102 -5.49 -8.73 13.59
C ALA A 102 -4.71 -7.52 14.11
N VAL A 103 -5.41 -6.55 14.69
CA VAL A 103 -4.81 -5.32 15.23
C VAL A 103 -5.44 -4.99 16.58
N THR A 104 -4.61 -4.76 17.60
CA THR A 104 -5.10 -4.33 18.92
C THR A 104 -5.15 -2.80 18.98
N LEU A 105 -6.34 -2.27 19.22
CA LEU A 105 -6.56 -0.84 19.45
C LEU A 105 -6.24 -0.52 20.90
N TRP A 106 -5.25 0.35 21.08
CA TRP A 106 -4.81 0.84 22.37
C TRP A 106 -5.26 2.28 22.60
N PRO A 107 -5.56 2.68 23.84
CA PRO A 107 -5.96 4.05 24.16
C PRO A 107 -4.72 4.96 24.25
N ILE A 108 -3.93 5.00 23.18
CA ILE A 108 -2.67 5.73 23.10
C ILE A 108 -2.66 6.64 21.88
N ALA A 109 -1.87 7.71 21.96
CA ALA A 109 -1.57 8.59 20.85
C ALA A 109 -0.08 8.93 20.84
N ILE A 110 0.46 9.10 19.64
CA ILE A 110 1.80 9.67 19.45
C ILE A 110 1.68 11.17 19.67
N THR A 111 2.38 11.72 20.66
CA THR A 111 2.36 13.16 20.97
C THR A 111 3.45 13.93 20.25
N SER A 112 4.62 13.32 20.08
CA SER A 112 5.71 13.90 19.32
C SER A 112 6.64 12.83 18.75
N VAL A 113 7.29 13.19 17.65
CA VAL A 113 8.37 12.40 17.04
C VAL A 113 9.53 13.33 16.78
N SER A 114 10.73 12.95 17.19
CA SER A 114 11.94 13.76 17.02
C SER A 114 13.10 12.88 16.57
N TYR A 115 13.91 13.40 15.66
CA TYR A 115 15.10 12.73 15.15
C TYR A 115 16.35 13.54 15.52
N TYR A 116 17.32 12.87 16.14
CA TYR A 116 18.60 13.42 16.54
C TYR A 116 19.68 12.78 15.68
N GLN A 117 20.38 13.59 14.90
CA GLN A 117 21.27 13.09 13.83
C GLN A 117 22.68 12.78 14.32
N ASP A 118 23.06 13.30 15.49
CA ASP A 118 24.41 13.25 16.00
C ASP A 118 24.45 13.22 17.54
N ARG A 119 25.65 12.98 18.07
CA ARG A 119 25.91 12.89 19.52
C ARG A 119 25.66 14.22 20.24
N SER A 120 25.88 15.36 19.58
CA SER A 120 25.62 16.66 20.20
C SER A 120 24.11 16.88 20.39
N GLY A 121 23.29 16.53 19.38
CA GLY A 121 21.84 16.57 19.48
C GLY A 121 21.28 15.61 20.52
N LEU A 122 21.83 14.41 20.63
CA LEU A 122 21.52 13.44 21.68
C LEU A 122 21.77 14.02 23.10
N ALA A 123 22.97 14.57 23.32
CA ALA A 123 23.36 15.13 24.61
C ALA A 123 22.49 16.33 25.00
N ALA A 124 22.20 17.24 24.05
CA ALA A 124 21.31 18.38 24.27
C ALA A 124 19.87 17.94 24.63
N ALA A 125 19.42 16.80 24.09
CA ALA A 125 18.12 16.21 24.39
C ALA A 125 18.09 15.36 25.68
N GLY A 126 19.20 15.30 26.41
CA GLY A 126 19.37 14.49 27.62
C GLY A 126 19.34 12.98 27.36
N ILE A 127 19.60 12.55 26.12
CA ILE A 127 19.63 11.14 25.75
C ILE A 127 21.04 10.60 26.05
N GLY A 128 21.15 9.89 27.17
CA GLY A 128 22.37 9.17 27.54
C GLY A 128 22.47 7.79 26.88
N PRO A 129 23.52 7.03 27.24
CA PRO A 129 23.66 5.63 26.81
C PRO A 129 22.47 4.80 27.32
N VAL A 130 21.81 4.06 26.44
CA VAL A 130 20.72 3.13 26.79
C VAL A 130 21.32 1.74 26.92
N GLY A 131 21.16 1.09 28.08
CA GLY A 131 21.77 -0.21 28.35
C GLY A 131 23.31 -0.21 28.28
N GLY A 132 23.96 0.94 28.51
CA GLY A 132 25.42 1.09 28.40
C GLY A 132 25.94 1.29 26.98
N VAL A 133 25.07 1.24 25.96
CA VAL A 133 25.43 1.43 24.56
C VAL A 133 25.24 2.90 24.17
N ARG A 134 26.25 3.48 23.52
CA ARG A 134 26.17 4.86 22.97
C ARG A 134 25.71 4.81 21.52
N GLY A 135 24.61 5.49 21.22
CA GLY A 135 24.14 5.71 19.85
C GLY A 135 24.81 6.93 19.21
N GLU A 136 24.85 6.95 17.87
CA GLU A 136 25.29 8.11 17.09
C GLU A 136 24.11 9.01 16.69
N ALA A 137 22.93 8.42 16.53
CA ALA A 137 21.67 9.08 16.22
C ALA A 137 20.54 8.43 17.05
N ALA A 138 19.40 9.10 17.18
CA ALA A 138 18.21 8.54 17.82
C ALA A 138 16.91 9.02 17.18
N LEU A 139 15.92 8.13 17.16
CA LEU A 139 14.53 8.46 16.90
C LEU A 139 13.76 8.38 18.23
N ARG A 140 13.27 9.53 18.71
CA ARG A 140 12.43 9.59 19.91
C ARG A 140 10.97 9.64 19.50
N VAL A 141 10.18 8.69 19.96
CA VAL A 141 8.72 8.66 19.80
C VAL A 141 8.09 8.82 21.17
N ALA A 142 7.41 9.94 21.40
CA ALA A 142 6.68 10.16 22.64
C ALA A 142 5.24 9.66 22.51
N LEU A 143 4.82 8.86 23.49
CA LEU A 143 3.48 8.29 23.56
C LEU A 143 2.75 8.84 24.78
N ALA A 144 1.47 9.13 24.64
CA ALA A 144 0.58 9.45 25.75
C ALA A 144 -0.66 8.58 25.72
N ARG A 145 -1.19 8.24 26.88
CA ARG A 145 -2.50 7.60 27.02
C ARG A 145 -3.59 8.65 26.76
N THR A 146 -4.55 8.33 25.91
CA THR A 146 -5.69 9.22 25.59
C THR A 146 -6.85 9.06 26.59
N GLY A 147 -6.88 7.95 27.34
CA GLY A 147 -7.83 7.69 28.43
C GLY A 147 -7.29 8.03 29.83
N LYS A 148 -8.11 7.76 30.86
CA LYS A 148 -7.71 7.91 32.27
C LYS A 148 -6.64 6.89 32.66
N GLY A 149 -5.75 7.26 33.57
CA GLY A 149 -4.73 6.37 34.14
C GLY A 149 -3.35 6.55 33.50
N LYS A 150 -2.38 5.78 33.97
CA LYS A 150 -0.99 5.82 33.47
C LYS A 150 -0.81 4.91 32.25
N LEU A 151 0.20 5.18 31.43
CA LEU A 151 0.54 4.32 30.28
C LEU A 151 0.97 2.91 30.73
N SER A 152 1.68 2.82 31.86
CA SER A 152 2.20 1.57 32.45
C SER A 152 1.12 0.61 32.97
N GLU A 153 -0.13 1.05 33.05
CA GLU A 153 -1.26 0.20 33.47
C GLU A 153 -1.87 -0.58 32.31
N LEU A 154 -1.51 -0.22 31.06
CA LEU A 154 -1.96 -0.96 29.88
C LEU A 154 -1.18 -2.27 29.79
N SER A 155 -1.85 -3.37 29.43
CA SER A 155 -1.18 -4.64 29.11
C SER A 155 -0.57 -4.60 27.69
N LEU A 156 0.16 -3.53 27.41
CA LEU A 156 0.78 -3.25 26.11
C LEU A 156 2.17 -3.91 26.08
N ASP A 157 2.24 -5.12 25.53
CA ASP A 157 3.51 -5.83 25.36
C ASP A 157 4.16 -5.54 24.00
N ARG A 158 3.35 -5.20 22.99
CA ARG A 158 3.78 -4.96 21.62
C ARG A 158 3.03 -3.77 21.01
N LEU A 159 3.79 -2.85 20.43
CA LEU A 159 3.25 -1.73 19.66
C LEU A 159 3.82 -1.76 18.24
N ASP A 160 2.95 -1.96 17.26
CA ASP A 160 3.32 -1.88 15.86
C ASP A 160 3.25 -0.42 15.39
N LEU A 161 4.36 0.11 14.89
CA LEU A 161 4.43 1.45 14.29
C LEU A 161 4.45 1.33 12.76
N TYR A 162 3.57 2.07 12.11
CA TYR A 162 3.52 2.18 10.66
C TYR A 162 4.12 3.51 10.20
N PHE A 163 5.18 3.45 9.39
CA PHE A 163 5.81 4.64 8.82
C PHE A 163 5.07 5.09 7.55
N ALA A 164 4.17 6.05 7.71
CA ALA A 164 3.45 6.66 6.60
C ALA A 164 4.31 7.72 5.90
N GLY A 165 4.57 7.56 4.60
CA GLY A 165 5.24 8.57 3.77
C GLY A 165 6.21 7.96 2.76
N ARG A 166 6.18 8.39 1.50
CA ARG A 166 6.82 7.63 0.40
C ARG A 166 8.35 7.76 0.30
N ALA A 167 8.94 8.90 0.65
CA ALA A 167 10.36 9.14 0.30
C ALA A 167 11.37 8.62 1.34
N LYS A 168 11.08 8.75 2.65
CA LYS A 168 12.05 8.44 3.72
C LYS A 168 11.67 7.22 4.58
N ALA A 169 10.46 6.68 4.44
CA ALA A 169 10.02 5.54 5.25
C ALA A 169 10.89 4.28 5.04
N PRO A 170 11.33 3.91 3.82
CA PRO A 170 12.21 2.75 3.64
C PRO A 170 13.56 2.93 4.33
N LEU A 171 14.21 4.09 4.17
CA LEU A 171 15.49 4.38 4.82
C LEU A 171 15.38 4.38 6.35
N LEU A 172 14.28 4.90 6.89
CA LEU A 172 14.02 4.88 8.33
C LEU A 172 13.79 3.44 8.82
N PHE A 173 13.04 2.65 8.06
CA PHE A 173 12.83 1.23 8.35
C PHE A 173 14.16 0.49 8.37
N ASP A 174 14.99 0.62 7.33
CA ASP A 174 16.30 -0.03 7.24
C ASP A 174 17.24 0.40 8.37
N ALA A 175 17.25 1.69 8.73
CA ALA A 175 18.05 2.18 9.84
C ALA A 175 17.61 1.59 11.20
N ILE A 176 16.30 1.50 11.44
CA ILE A 176 15.77 0.95 12.69
C ILE A 176 15.98 -0.57 12.74
N PHE A 177 15.68 -1.31 11.68
CA PHE A 177 15.78 -2.77 11.71
C PHE A 177 17.21 -3.28 11.50
N GLY A 178 18.07 -2.54 10.80
CA GLY A 178 19.43 -2.94 10.48
C GLY A 178 20.51 -2.40 11.43
N ALA A 179 20.29 -1.25 12.07
CA ALA A 179 21.31 -0.55 12.86
C ALA A 179 20.86 -0.10 14.26
N CYS A 180 19.66 -0.46 14.72
CA CYS A 180 19.23 -0.16 16.08
C CYS A 180 20.09 -0.95 17.09
N SER A 181 20.76 -0.21 17.96
CA SER A 181 21.61 -0.77 19.01
C SER A 181 20.93 -0.84 20.38
N ALA A 182 19.91 0.00 20.61
CA ALA A 182 19.11 0.03 21.82
C ALA A 182 17.76 0.74 21.57
N VAL A 183 16.72 0.38 22.35
CA VAL A 183 15.37 0.97 22.36
C VAL A 183 15.03 1.47 23.75
#